data_AF-A0A7W0WTL5-F1
#
_entry.id   AF-A0A7W0WTL5-F1
#
_cell.length_a   1.000
_cell.length_b   1.000
_cell.length_c   1.000
_cell.angle_alpha   90.00
_cell.angle_beta   90.00
_cell.angle_gamma   90.00
#
_symmetry.space_group_name_H-M   'P 1'
#
loop_
_entity.id
_entity.type
_entity.pdbx_description
1 polymer ?
#
loop_
_entity_poly.entity_id
_entity_poly.type
_entity_poly.pdbx_seq_one_letter_code
_entity_poly.pdbx_strand_id
1 'polypeptide(L)'
;MSRFVFKLSLTLALTSFATTAFMPTASARAVTVEDQLKVPSTELRIAPPILDRAAVRAALLAQRRANIARFHAYRIGGVYPSNVFTNGSANVWQDQQGHFCAAATIIRASGEVSLVERIAEENNFFRIADVSQGPVMDWILTSGLTQAELVMIQKPFMPVTKRPELEPAEPIAVNPKLRAAETRRLAKLYKEIEAKLAKQQRANLELAVERLMKRPDLAQQLLGSSRTASAS
;
A
#
# COMPACT_ATOMS: atom_id res chain seq x y z
N MET A 1 19.47 -42.30 0.78
CA MET A 1 19.78 -43.24 -0.33
C MET A 1 19.02 -42.78 -1.57
N SER A 2 19.69 -42.77 -2.73
CA SER A 2 19.25 -42.38 -4.11
C SER A 2 18.70 -40.94 -4.27
N ARG A 3 19.41 -39.96 -4.86
CA ARG A 3 20.05 -39.80 -6.20
C ARG A 3 19.07 -39.93 -7.39
N PHE A 4 18.74 -38.80 -8.03
CA PHE A 4 18.61 -38.71 -9.48
C PHE A 4 19.16 -37.37 -9.99
N VAL A 5 20.05 -37.47 -10.98
CA VAL A 5 20.77 -36.42 -11.70
C VAL A 5 20.58 -36.73 -13.18
N PHE A 6 20.21 -35.74 -14.01
CA PHE A 6 20.45 -35.67 -15.48
C PHE A 6 20.29 -34.17 -15.85
N LYS A 7 21.31 -33.38 -16.25
CA LYS A 7 22.11 -33.34 -17.52
C LYS A 7 21.19 -33.42 -18.74
N LEU A 8 21.28 -32.64 -19.83
CA LEU A 8 22.18 -31.63 -20.42
C LEU A 8 21.51 -31.33 -21.80
N SER A 9 21.60 -30.13 -22.39
CA SER A 9 22.03 -29.94 -23.79
C SER A 9 21.95 -28.48 -24.26
N LEU A 10 23.10 -28.04 -24.74
CA LEU A 10 23.43 -26.77 -25.38
C LEU A 10 23.47 -27.05 -26.89
N THR A 11 22.84 -26.22 -27.71
CA THR A 11 23.06 -26.23 -29.17
C THR A 11 23.33 -24.82 -29.66
N LEU A 12 24.57 -24.62 -30.11
CA LEU A 12 25.09 -23.46 -30.82
C LEU A 12 24.79 -23.63 -32.32
N ALA A 13 24.42 -22.56 -33.03
CA ALA A 13 24.57 -22.48 -34.48
C ALA A 13 24.95 -21.05 -34.90
N LEU A 14 26.21 -20.89 -35.33
CA LEU A 14 26.70 -19.80 -36.17
C LEU A 14 26.27 -20.06 -37.61
N THR A 15 25.99 -19.01 -38.39
CA THR A 15 26.64 -18.79 -39.71
C THR A 15 26.40 -17.37 -40.24
N SER A 16 27.50 -16.79 -40.72
CA SER A 16 27.67 -15.48 -41.34
C SER A 16 27.17 -15.44 -42.79
N PHE A 17 26.85 -14.25 -43.32
CA PHE A 17 27.29 -13.86 -44.67
C PHE A 17 27.49 -12.33 -44.77
N ALA A 18 28.62 -11.97 -45.35
CA ALA A 18 29.05 -10.62 -45.65
C ALA A 18 28.64 -10.23 -47.08
N THR A 19 28.28 -8.96 -47.28
CA THR A 19 28.37 -8.31 -48.60
C THR A 19 28.85 -6.88 -48.42
N THR A 20 30.05 -6.65 -48.95
CA THR A 20 30.70 -5.36 -49.14
C THR A 20 30.07 -4.61 -50.32
N ALA A 21 29.72 -3.34 -50.13
CA ALA A 21 29.56 -2.39 -51.22
C ALA A 21 30.32 -1.10 -50.86
N PHE A 22 31.38 -0.84 -51.61
CA PHE A 22 32.22 0.35 -51.55
C PHE A 22 31.73 1.32 -52.63
N MET A 23 31.39 2.57 -52.28
CA MET A 23 31.21 3.67 -53.22
C MET A 23 31.74 4.98 -52.59
N PRO A 24 32.28 5.93 -53.39
CA PRO A 24 33.25 6.92 -52.92
C PRO A 24 32.70 8.33 -52.67
N THR A 25 33.42 9.04 -51.80
CA THR A 25 33.72 10.47 -51.72
C THR A 25 32.61 11.52 -51.90
N ALA A 26 32.28 12.20 -50.80
CA ALA A 26 32.08 13.65 -50.80
C ALA A 26 32.72 14.22 -49.53
N SER A 27 33.88 14.87 -49.69
CA SER A 27 34.53 15.67 -48.66
C SER A 27 33.70 16.94 -48.46
N ALA A 28 32.81 16.92 -47.47
CA ALA A 28 32.22 18.12 -46.92
C ALA A 28 33.02 18.47 -45.65
N ARG A 29 33.76 19.57 -45.71
CA ARG A 29 34.37 20.23 -44.55
C ARG A 29 33.25 20.55 -43.56
N ALA A 30 33.09 19.70 -42.54
CA ALA A 30 32.35 20.07 -41.35
C ALA A 30 33.21 21.06 -40.58
N VAL A 31 32.78 22.32 -40.56
CA VAL A 31 33.31 23.35 -39.68
C VAL A 31 33.01 22.88 -38.26
N THR A 32 34.03 22.52 -37.51
CA THR A 32 33.92 22.28 -36.06
C THR A 32 33.70 23.63 -35.39
N VAL A 33 32.43 24.02 -35.23
CA VAL A 33 32.04 25.06 -34.28
C VAL A 33 31.88 24.38 -32.92
N GLU A 34 33.01 23.98 -32.33
CA GLU A 34 33.09 23.68 -30.91
C GLU A 34 33.26 25.00 -30.16
N ASP A 35 32.14 25.70 -29.99
CA ASP A 35 31.98 26.62 -28.86
C ASP A 35 30.55 26.43 -28.34
N GLN A 36 30.34 25.29 -27.70
CA GLN A 36 29.17 25.07 -26.86
C GLN A 36 29.27 26.05 -25.71
N LEU A 37 28.62 27.21 -25.89
CA LEU A 37 28.20 28.09 -24.83
C LEU A 37 27.60 27.23 -23.72
N LYS A 38 28.38 27.05 -22.66
CA LYS A 38 27.97 26.47 -21.40
C LYS A 38 27.00 27.45 -20.76
N VAL A 39 25.77 27.47 -21.24
CA VAL A 39 24.69 28.23 -20.62
C VAL A 39 24.56 27.65 -19.21
N PRO A 40 24.83 28.42 -18.14
CA PRO A 40 24.55 27.95 -16.80
C PRO A 40 23.05 27.73 -16.75
N SER A 41 22.64 26.46 -16.70
CA SER A 41 21.28 26.05 -16.35
C SER A 41 20.99 26.70 -15.01
N THR A 42 20.40 27.89 -15.07
CA THR A 42 19.87 28.56 -13.90
C THR A 42 18.64 27.75 -13.57
N GLU A 43 18.84 26.68 -12.81
CA GLU A 43 17.76 25.95 -12.18
C GLU A 43 16.95 26.99 -11.42
N LEU A 44 15.82 27.37 -12.02
CA LEU A 44 14.88 28.28 -11.42
C LEU A 44 14.43 27.58 -10.14
N ARG A 45 15.04 27.94 -9.00
CA ARG A 45 14.63 27.46 -7.69
C ARG A 45 13.28 28.08 -7.39
N ILE A 46 12.22 27.43 -7.87
CA ILE A 46 10.85 27.75 -7.51
C ILE A 46 10.78 27.57 -6.00
N ALA A 47 10.53 28.66 -5.28
CA ALA A 47 10.34 28.60 -3.84
C ALA A 47 9.24 27.57 -3.53
N PRO A 48 9.42 26.71 -2.51
CA PRO A 48 8.42 25.71 -2.18
C PRO A 48 7.06 26.40 -1.93
N PRO A 49 5.95 25.85 -2.45
CA PRO A 49 4.64 26.46 -2.28
C PRO A 49 4.34 26.65 -0.79
N ILE A 50 3.88 27.84 -0.43
CA ILE A 50 3.39 28.11 0.93
C ILE A 50 2.12 27.28 1.12
N LEU A 51 2.19 26.28 2.02
CA LEU A 51 1.06 25.42 2.34
C LEU A 51 0.14 26.08 3.36
N ASP A 52 -1.13 26.25 3.00
CA ASP A 52 -2.16 26.62 3.96
C ASP A 52 -2.48 25.43 4.88
N ARG A 53 -1.98 25.50 6.11
CA ARG A 53 -2.22 24.50 7.16
C ARG A 53 -3.72 24.30 7.42
N ALA A 54 -4.54 25.34 7.33
CA ALA A 54 -5.98 25.23 7.57
C ALA A 54 -6.66 24.40 6.47
N ALA A 55 -6.31 24.64 5.20
CA ALA A 55 -6.76 23.83 4.08
C ALA A 55 -6.33 22.36 4.22
N VAL A 56 -5.06 22.11 4.57
CA VAL A 56 -4.55 20.74 4.80
C VAL A 56 -5.35 20.03 5.90
N ARG A 57 -5.60 20.72 7.01
CA ARG A 57 -6.40 20.19 8.12
C ARG A 57 -7.82 19.86 7.72
N ALA A 58 -8.47 20.72 6.93
CA ALA A 58 -9.82 20.49 6.44
C ALA A 58 -9.88 19.24 5.53
N ALA A 59 -8.91 19.10 4.62
CA ALA A 59 -8.82 17.93 3.74
C ALA A 59 -8.59 16.63 4.53
N LEU A 60 -7.67 16.63 5.51
CA LEU A 60 -7.44 15.47 6.39
C LEU A 60 -8.66 15.12 7.24
N LEU A 61 -9.44 16.10 7.71
CA LEU A 61 -10.69 15.84 8.42
C LEU A 61 -11.72 15.15 7.52
N ALA A 62 -11.81 15.54 6.25
CA ALA A 62 -12.70 14.88 5.28
C ALA A 62 -12.27 13.41 5.05
N GLN A 63 -10.97 13.16 4.82
CA GLN A 63 -10.44 11.81 4.66
C GLN A 63 -10.65 10.97 5.92
N ARG A 64 -10.43 11.55 7.11
CA ARG A 64 -10.69 10.89 8.39
C ARG A 64 -12.13 10.43 8.49
N ARG A 65 -13.10 11.30 8.21
CA ARG A 65 -14.53 10.97 8.28
C ARG A 65 -14.87 9.81 7.34
N ALA A 66 -14.37 9.84 6.10
CA ALA A 66 -14.58 8.78 5.13
C ALA A 66 -13.98 7.45 5.62
N ASN A 67 -12.75 7.46 6.14
CA ASN A 67 -12.07 6.25 6.61
C ASN A 67 -12.67 5.66 7.89
N ILE A 68 -13.13 6.50 8.82
CA ILE A 68 -13.88 6.04 9.99
C ILE A 68 -15.24 5.43 9.57
N ALA A 69 -15.92 6.00 8.57
CA ALA A 69 -17.14 5.41 8.04
C ALA A 69 -16.91 4.06 7.35
N ARG A 70 -15.80 3.90 6.61
CA ARG A 70 -15.38 2.60 6.04
C ARG A 70 -15.12 1.56 7.13
N PHE A 71 -14.42 1.96 8.19
CA PHE A 71 -14.18 1.07 9.34
C PHE A 71 -15.48 0.67 10.05
N HIS A 72 -16.41 1.61 10.19
CA HIS A 72 -17.74 1.34 10.74
C HIS A 72 -18.50 0.32 9.91
N ALA A 73 -18.54 0.51 8.59
CA ALA A 73 -19.17 -0.42 7.66
C ALA A 73 -18.56 -1.82 7.75
N TYR A 74 -17.22 -1.91 7.82
CA TYR A 74 -16.51 -3.18 8.03
C TYR A 74 -16.95 -3.88 9.32
N ARG A 75 -17.00 -3.15 10.45
CA ARG A 75 -17.44 -3.70 11.74
C ARG A 75 -18.88 -4.19 11.69
N ILE A 76 -19.79 -3.43 11.08
CA ILE A 76 -21.20 -3.81 10.98
C ILE A 76 -21.39 -5.01 10.06
N GLY A 77 -20.62 -5.07 8.96
CA GLY A 77 -20.67 -6.19 8.02
C GLY A 77 -20.23 -7.52 8.63
N GLY A 78 -19.30 -7.50 9.61
CA GLY A 78 -18.93 -8.69 10.37
C GLY A 78 -18.21 -9.79 9.56
N VAL A 79 -17.77 -9.47 8.34
CA VAL A 79 -17.03 -10.38 7.45
C VAL A 79 -15.54 -10.17 7.69
N TYR A 80 -14.98 -10.99 8.56
CA TYR A 80 -13.58 -10.92 8.97
C TYR A 80 -12.76 -12.09 8.41
N PRO A 81 -11.46 -11.89 8.14
CA PRO A 81 -10.61 -12.96 7.66
C PRO A 81 -10.42 -14.05 8.71
N SER A 82 -10.21 -15.27 8.24
CA SER A 82 -9.83 -16.41 9.07
C SER A 82 -8.32 -16.63 9.08
N ASN A 83 -7.74 -16.75 10.28
CA ASN A 83 -6.39 -17.29 10.41
C ASN A 83 -6.43 -18.82 10.32
N VAL A 84 -6.10 -19.32 9.14
CA VAL A 84 -5.87 -20.74 8.87
C VAL A 84 -4.39 -21.05 8.65
N PHE A 85 -3.52 -20.06 8.86
CA PHE A 85 -2.11 -20.13 8.43
C PHE A 85 -1.14 -20.44 9.56
N THR A 86 -1.48 -20.02 10.78
CA THR A 86 -0.60 -20.21 11.94
C THR A 86 -1.37 -20.74 13.15
N ASN A 87 -0.67 -21.44 14.06
CA ASN A 87 -1.24 -21.91 15.33
C ASN A 87 -1.41 -20.79 16.37
N GLY A 88 -0.76 -19.65 16.16
CA GLY A 88 -0.87 -18.47 17.01
C GLY A 88 -1.80 -17.43 16.41
N SER A 89 -2.01 -16.32 17.12
CA SER A 89 -2.69 -15.17 16.53
C SER A 89 -1.79 -14.52 15.46
N ALA A 90 -2.33 -14.19 14.29
CA ALA A 90 -1.57 -13.55 13.22
C ALA A 90 -2.35 -12.38 12.59
N ASN A 91 -1.62 -11.38 12.10
CA ASN A 91 -2.21 -10.40 11.19
C ASN A 91 -2.32 -11.07 9.83
N VAL A 92 -3.56 -11.30 9.39
CA VAL A 92 -3.87 -11.87 8.07
C VAL A 92 -4.39 -10.73 7.22
N TRP A 93 -3.67 -10.35 6.17
CA TRP A 93 -4.05 -9.25 5.30
C TRP A 93 -5.28 -9.61 4.47
N GLN A 94 -5.27 -10.79 3.86
CA GLN A 94 -6.37 -11.43 3.13
C GLN A 94 -6.44 -12.93 3.48
N ASP A 95 -7.64 -13.46 3.75
CA ASP A 95 -7.82 -14.91 3.92
C ASP A 95 -8.05 -15.64 2.59
N GLN A 96 -8.09 -16.98 2.64
CA GLN A 96 -8.32 -17.82 1.46
C GLN A 96 -9.69 -17.61 0.79
N GLN A 97 -10.63 -16.97 1.48
CA GLN A 97 -11.98 -16.66 0.96
C GLN A 97 -12.02 -15.24 0.37
N GLY A 98 -10.89 -14.54 0.32
CA GLY A 98 -10.77 -13.20 -0.21
C GLY A 98 -11.20 -12.10 0.76
N HIS A 99 -11.44 -12.42 2.04
CA HIS A 99 -11.80 -11.42 3.03
C HIS A 99 -10.55 -10.65 3.48
N PHE A 100 -10.62 -9.33 3.44
CA PHE A 100 -9.54 -8.46 3.89
C PHE A 100 -9.66 -8.11 5.38
N CYS A 101 -8.54 -7.88 6.05
CA CYS A 101 -8.55 -7.29 7.40
C CYS A 101 -9.13 -5.87 7.39
N ALA A 102 -9.43 -5.35 8.58
CA ALA A 102 -10.01 -4.01 8.74
C ALA A 102 -9.21 -2.92 8.03
N ALA A 103 -7.88 -2.90 8.23
CA ALA A 103 -7.04 -1.86 7.65
C ALA A 103 -6.94 -1.98 6.12
N ALA A 104 -6.72 -3.18 5.60
CA ALA A 104 -6.76 -3.46 4.16
C ALA A 104 -8.09 -3.05 3.52
N THR A 105 -9.22 -3.32 4.20
CA THR A 105 -10.54 -2.91 3.72
C THR A 105 -10.69 -1.38 3.64
N ILE A 106 -10.21 -0.64 4.64
CA ILE A 106 -10.27 0.84 4.64
C ILE A 106 -9.44 1.40 3.48
N ILE A 107 -8.21 0.91 3.30
CA ILE A 107 -7.30 1.32 2.22
C ILE A 107 -7.92 1.00 0.86
N ARG A 108 -8.41 -0.23 0.67
CA ARG A 108 -9.04 -0.66 -0.58
C ARG A 108 -10.25 0.20 -0.93
N ALA A 109 -11.12 0.46 0.06
CA ALA A 109 -12.32 1.27 -0.12
C ALA A 109 -12.03 2.77 -0.30
N SER A 110 -10.78 3.22 -0.09
CA SER A 110 -10.34 4.58 -0.45
C SER A 110 -9.88 4.72 -1.90
N GLY A 111 -9.88 3.63 -2.68
CA GLY A 111 -9.43 3.62 -4.07
C GLY A 111 -8.10 2.89 -4.30
N GLU A 112 -7.39 2.49 -3.24
CA GLU A 112 -6.07 1.87 -3.31
C GLU A 112 -6.16 0.34 -3.54
N VAL A 113 -6.92 -0.07 -4.54
CA VAL A 113 -7.22 -1.49 -4.82
C VAL A 113 -5.94 -2.26 -5.17
N SER A 114 -5.20 -1.79 -6.17
CA SER A 114 -3.97 -2.46 -6.64
C SER A 114 -2.86 -2.47 -5.59
N LEU A 115 -2.81 -1.48 -4.70
CA LEU A 115 -1.85 -1.47 -3.58
C LEU A 115 -2.17 -2.59 -2.59
N VAL A 116 -3.45 -2.75 -2.23
CA VAL A 116 -3.90 -3.76 -1.25
C VAL A 116 -3.74 -5.17 -1.79
N GLU A 117 -4.05 -5.39 -3.06
CA GLU A 117 -3.91 -6.69 -3.73
C GLU A 117 -2.44 -7.10 -3.84
N ARG A 118 -1.57 -6.19 -4.26
CA ARG A 118 -0.12 -6.44 -4.29
C ARG A 118 0.44 -6.81 -2.92
N ILE A 119 0.03 -6.12 -1.85
CA ILE A 119 0.47 -6.46 -0.49
C ILE A 119 0.01 -7.87 -0.10
N ALA A 120 -1.21 -8.28 -0.49
CA ALA A 120 -1.72 -9.62 -0.21
C ALA A 120 -0.85 -10.70 -0.87
N GLU A 121 -0.41 -10.45 -2.11
CA GLU A 121 0.45 -11.33 -2.90
C GLU A 121 1.89 -11.39 -2.35
N GLU A 122 2.47 -10.23 -2.02
CA GLU A 122 3.88 -10.14 -1.62
C GLU A 122 4.12 -10.47 -0.14
N ASN A 123 3.17 -10.12 0.74
CA ASN A 123 3.30 -10.29 2.18
C ASN A 123 1.95 -10.34 2.89
N ASN A 124 1.31 -11.51 2.91
CA ASN A 124 0.00 -11.67 3.55
C ASN A 124 0.02 -11.47 5.09
N PHE A 125 1.20 -11.41 5.72
CA PHE A 125 1.37 -11.12 7.15
C PHE A 125 1.78 -9.66 7.42
N PHE A 126 1.53 -8.77 6.46
CA PHE A 126 1.87 -7.35 6.52
C PHE A 126 1.41 -6.68 7.82
N ARG A 127 2.28 -5.84 8.39
CA ARG A 127 2.05 -5.13 9.66
C ARG A 127 2.21 -3.64 9.46
N ILE A 128 1.16 -2.88 9.75
CA ILE A 128 1.18 -1.41 9.66
C ILE A 128 2.19 -0.80 10.63
N ALA A 129 2.43 -1.47 11.76
CA ALA A 129 3.42 -1.02 12.74
C ALA A 129 4.85 -0.94 12.18
N ASP A 130 5.14 -1.75 11.15
CA ASP A 130 6.49 -1.90 10.60
C ASP A 130 6.70 -1.00 9.35
N VAL A 131 5.67 -0.26 8.95
CA VAL A 131 5.71 0.67 7.80
C VAL A 131 6.44 1.94 8.19
N SER A 132 7.48 2.29 7.44
CA SER A 132 8.24 3.53 7.62
C SER A 132 8.28 4.42 6.37
N GLN A 133 7.99 3.86 5.19
CA GLN A 133 8.10 4.54 3.90
C GLN A 133 7.26 3.84 2.81
N GLY A 134 7.25 4.42 1.61
CA GLY A 134 6.58 3.87 0.44
C GLY A 134 5.08 4.16 0.38
N PRO A 135 4.37 3.56 -0.60
CA PRO A 135 2.99 3.93 -0.92
C PRO A 135 2.02 3.78 0.26
N VAL A 136 2.21 2.78 1.13
CA VAL A 136 1.39 2.61 2.33
C VAL A 136 1.63 3.76 3.31
N MET A 137 2.88 4.18 3.51
CA MET A 137 3.18 5.32 4.38
C MET A 137 2.60 6.62 3.82
N ASP A 138 2.70 6.85 2.52
CA ASP A 138 2.14 8.03 1.87
C ASP A 138 0.60 8.05 1.99
N TRP A 139 -0.06 6.90 1.85
CA TRP A 139 -1.48 6.75 2.14
C TRP A 139 -1.80 7.05 3.61
N ILE A 140 -1.02 6.50 4.57
CA ILE A 140 -1.21 6.77 6.00
C ILE A 140 -1.17 8.28 6.26
N LEU A 141 -0.19 9.00 5.71
CA LEU A 141 -0.02 10.45 5.89
C LEU A 141 -1.18 11.28 5.32
N THR A 142 -1.86 10.78 4.29
CA THR A 142 -2.97 11.48 3.61
C THR A 142 -4.36 10.99 4.03
N SER A 143 -4.46 9.88 4.77
CA SER A 143 -5.72 9.23 5.16
C SER A 143 -6.56 9.97 6.21
N GLY A 144 -5.99 10.94 6.93
CA GLY A 144 -6.62 11.54 8.12
C GLY A 144 -6.61 10.65 9.37
N LEU A 145 -6.00 9.46 9.29
CA LEU A 145 -5.72 8.57 10.41
C LEU A 145 -4.22 8.56 10.69
N THR A 146 -3.85 8.41 11.96
CA THR A 146 -2.45 8.19 12.33
C THR A 146 -2.08 6.71 12.20
N GLN A 147 -0.78 6.42 12.01
CA GLN A 147 -0.28 5.04 12.02
C GLN A 147 -0.66 4.29 13.30
N ALA A 148 -0.62 4.94 14.47
CA ALA A 148 -0.98 4.33 15.75
C ALA A 148 -2.47 3.93 15.79
N GLU A 149 -3.35 4.73 15.19
CA GLU A 149 -4.78 4.37 15.05
C GLU A 149 -4.96 3.16 14.12
N LEU A 150 -4.22 3.11 13.01
CA LEU A 150 -4.27 1.99 12.08
C LEU A 150 -3.69 0.70 12.67
N VAL A 151 -2.63 0.78 13.48
CA VAL A 151 -2.13 -0.34 14.29
C VAL A 151 -3.17 -0.79 15.31
N MET A 152 -3.94 0.15 15.88
CA MET A 152 -5.04 -0.19 16.76
C MET A 152 -6.14 -0.96 16.01
N ILE A 153 -6.45 -0.56 14.78
CA ILE A 153 -7.43 -1.20 13.90
C ILE A 153 -6.95 -2.57 13.40
N GLN A 154 -5.67 -2.72 13.07
CA GLN A 154 -5.10 -3.99 12.59
C GLN A 154 -4.97 -4.99 13.74
N LYS A 155 -6.01 -5.79 13.95
CA LYS A 155 -6.04 -6.83 14.99
C LYS A 155 -5.61 -8.18 14.45
N PRO A 156 -4.79 -8.92 15.22
CA PRO A 156 -4.48 -10.29 14.86
C PRO A 156 -5.70 -11.19 15.10
N PHE A 157 -5.81 -12.21 14.26
CA PHE A 157 -6.90 -13.17 14.21
C PHE A 157 -6.46 -14.47 14.89
N MET A 158 -7.31 -15.00 15.77
CA MET A 158 -7.09 -16.32 16.39
C MET A 158 -7.25 -17.44 15.36
N PRO A 159 -6.51 -18.55 15.48
CA PRO A 159 -6.67 -19.68 14.58
C PRO A 159 -8.08 -20.26 14.65
N VAL A 160 -8.63 -20.62 13.49
CA VAL A 160 -9.97 -21.25 13.37
C VAL A 160 -9.93 -22.67 12.80
N THR A 161 -8.74 -23.28 12.77
CA THR A 161 -8.49 -24.65 12.31
C THR A 161 -7.61 -25.39 13.32
N LYS A 162 -7.62 -26.74 13.28
CA LYS A 162 -6.77 -27.60 14.12
C LYS A 162 -5.37 -27.80 13.55
N ARG A 163 -5.20 -27.61 12.24
CA ARG A 163 -3.93 -27.79 11.52
C ARG A 163 -3.77 -26.64 10.54
N PRO A 164 -3.28 -25.49 11.00
CA PRO A 164 -3.04 -24.35 10.13
C PRO A 164 -1.78 -24.58 9.29
N GLU A 165 -1.77 -24.03 8.08
CA GLU A 165 -0.71 -24.20 7.10
C GLU A 165 -0.53 -22.92 6.28
N LEU A 166 0.73 -22.54 6.03
CA LEU A 166 1.09 -21.23 5.48
C LEU A 166 0.59 -21.03 4.05
N GLU A 167 0.52 -22.11 3.27
CA GLU A 167 0.12 -22.14 1.85
C GLU A 167 -0.45 -23.52 1.52
N PRO A 168 -1.67 -23.85 1.98
CA PRO A 168 -2.18 -25.19 1.84
C PRO A 168 -2.54 -25.48 0.37
N ALA A 169 -2.22 -26.69 -0.08
CA ALA A 169 -2.56 -27.15 -1.44
C ALA A 169 -4.07 -27.30 -1.67
N GLU A 170 -4.84 -27.45 -0.59
CA GLU A 170 -6.30 -27.56 -0.58
C GLU A 170 -6.92 -26.57 0.41
N PRO A 171 -8.18 -26.16 0.23
CA PRO A 171 -8.88 -25.31 1.20
C PRO A 171 -8.91 -25.94 2.59
N ILE A 172 -8.45 -25.20 3.61
CA ILE A 172 -8.47 -25.69 4.99
C ILE A 172 -9.89 -25.65 5.54
N ALA A 173 -10.35 -26.76 6.10
CA ALA A 173 -11.63 -26.84 6.79
C ALA A 173 -11.66 -25.90 8.01
N VAL A 174 -12.43 -24.82 7.91
CA VAL A 174 -12.67 -23.88 9.01
C VAL A 174 -13.63 -24.48 10.02
N ASN A 175 -13.27 -24.44 11.30
CA ASN A 175 -14.19 -24.82 12.36
C ASN A 175 -15.24 -23.72 12.57
N PRO A 176 -16.54 -24.00 12.33
CA PRO A 176 -17.59 -22.96 12.39
C PRO A 176 -17.76 -22.38 13.80
N LYS A 177 -17.54 -23.18 14.86
CA LYS A 177 -17.65 -22.69 16.24
C LYS A 177 -16.52 -21.72 16.57
N LEU A 178 -15.29 -22.03 16.14
CA LEU A 178 -14.14 -21.14 16.34
C LEU A 178 -14.30 -19.85 15.54
N ARG A 179 -14.72 -19.94 14.27
CA ARG A 179 -14.99 -18.76 13.44
C ARG A 179 -16.05 -17.85 14.06
N ALA A 180 -17.15 -18.42 14.54
CA ALA A 180 -18.21 -17.64 15.19
C ALA A 180 -17.74 -16.99 16.50
N ALA A 181 -16.92 -17.69 17.29
CA ALA A 181 -16.33 -17.13 18.51
C ALA A 181 -15.39 -15.96 18.20
N GLU A 182 -14.53 -16.13 17.20
CA GLU A 182 -13.58 -15.09 16.77
C GLU A 182 -14.31 -13.86 16.20
N THR A 183 -15.37 -14.08 15.42
CA THR A 183 -16.21 -13.01 14.89
C THR A 183 -16.82 -12.17 16.02
N ARG A 184 -17.37 -12.81 17.06
CA ARG A 184 -17.91 -12.10 18.23
C ARG A 184 -16.83 -11.31 18.99
N ARG A 185 -15.64 -11.91 19.16
CA ARG A 185 -14.50 -11.25 19.82
C ARG A 185 -14.09 -9.98 19.08
N LEU A 186 -13.92 -10.07 17.76
CA LEU A 186 -13.53 -8.95 16.91
C LEU A 186 -14.60 -7.87 16.85
N ALA A 187 -15.89 -8.23 16.72
CA ALA A 187 -16.97 -7.26 16.72
C ALA A 187 -17.00 -6.42 18.00
N LYS A 188 -16.80 -7.05 19.17
CA LYS A 188 -16.66 -6.35 20.45
C LYS A 188 -15.45 -5.42 20.45
N LEU A 189 -14.28 -5.94 20.07
CA LEU A 189 -13.04 -5.18 20.08
C LEU A 189 -13.08 -3.97 19.13
N TYR A 190 -13.64 -4.14 17.93
CA TYR A 190 -13.78 -3.04 16.97
C TYR A 190 -14.73 -1.96 17.45
N LYS A 191 -15.80 -2.31 18.17
CA LYS A 191 -16.68 -1.31 18.81
C LYS A 191 -15.91 -0.46 19.83
N GLU A 192 -15.06 -1.09 20.63
CA GLU A 192 -14.20 -0.37 21.59
C GLU A 192 -13.17 0.53 20.90
N ILE A 193 -12.63 0.08 19.77
CA ILE A 193 -11.68 0.86 18.96
C ILE A 193 -12.37 2.08 18.37
N GLU A 194 -13.57 1.95 17.78
CA GLU A 194 -14.34 3.11 17.30
C GLU A 194 -14.54 4.17 18.38
N ALA A 195 -14.91 3.74 19.61
CA ALA A 195 -15.07 4.66 20.73
C ALA A 195 -13.75 5.39 21.08
N LYS A 196 -12.61 4.69 21.04
CA LYS A 196 -11.28 5.30 21.25
C LYS A 196 -10.93 6.29 20.15
N LEU A 197 -11.17 5.94 18.88
CA LEU A 197 -10.91 6.81 17.72
C LEU A 197 -11.73 8.11 17.79
N ALA A 198 -12.99 8.01 18.22
CA ALA A 198 -13.84 9.18 18.44
C ALA A 198 -13.31 10.05 19.59
N LYS A 199 -12.99 9.44 20.74
CA LYS A 199 -12.46 10.16 21.92
C LYS A 199 -11.16 10.92 21.63
N GLN A 200 -10.29 10.36 20.78
CA GLN A 200 -8.96 10.93 20.49
C GLN A 200 -8.91 11.76 19.19
N GLN A 201 -10.05 11.95 18.52
CA GLN A 201 -10.10 12.55 17.18
C GLN A 201 -9.36 13.88 17.06
N ARG A 202 -9.57 14.81 18.00
CA ARG A 202 -8.94 16.14 17.91
C ARG A 202 -7.42 16.05 17.95
N ALA A 203 -6.88 15.35 18.95
CA ALA A 203 -5.43 15.22 19.13
C ALA A 203 -4.78 14.49 17.95
N ASN A 204 -5.38 13.38 17.50
CA ASN A 204 -4.83 12.59 16.40
C ASN A 204 -4.92 13.31 15.05
N LEU A 205 -5.94 14.14 14.83
CA LEU A 205 -6.03 14.98 13.63
C LEU A 205 -4.91 16.02 13.61
N GLU A 206 -4.62 16.71 14.72
CA GLU A 206 -3.52 17.67 14.75
C GLU A 206 -2.16 17.00 14.53
N LEU A 207 -1.96 15.80 15.06
CA LEU A 207 -0.76 15.01 14.80
C LEU A 207 -0.64 14.60 13.32
N ALA A 208 -1.74 14.22 12.69
CA ALA A 208 -1.76 13.92 11.26
C ALA A 208 -1.41 15.15 10.41
N VAL A 209 -1.95 16.34 10.76
CA VAL A 209 -1.59 17.61 10.12
C VAL A 209 -0.10 17.89 10.27
N GLU A 210 0.44 17.82 11.48
CA GLU A 210 1.86 18.09 11.73
C GLU A 210 2.77 17.17 10.90
N ARG A 211 2.42 15.89 10.80
CA ARG A 211 3.17 14.91 10.01
C ARG A 211 3.09 15.18 8.51
N LEU A 212 1.90 15.47 7.98
CA LEU A 212 1.73 15.74 6.56
C LEU A 212 2.38 17.06 6.14
N MET A 213 2.40 18.09 7.00
CA MET A 213 3.09 19.35 6.72
C MET A 213 4.61 19.19 6.54
N LYS A 214 5.20 18.08 7.01
CA LYS A 214 6.61 17.71 6.76
C LYS A 214 6.83 17.04 5.40
N ARG A 215 5.75 16.76 4.65
CA ARG A 215 5.73 16.16 3.30
C ARG A 215 4.93 17.05 2.35
N PRO A 216 5.51 18.19 1.92
CA PRO A 216 4.76 19.20 1.18
C PRO A 216 4.28 18.71 -0.19
N ASP A 217 4.97 17.75 -0.79
CA ASP A 217 4.58 17.02 -1.99
C ASP A 217 3.22 16.34 -1.82
N LEU A 218 3.05 15.55 -0.75
CA LEU A 218 1.81 14.83 -0.45
C LEU A 218 0.69 15.78 -0.02
N ALA A 219 1.02 16.84 0.73
CA ALA A 219 0.05 17.85 1.12
C ALA A 219 -0.58 18.53 -0.10
N GLN A 220 0.22 18.87 -1.11
CA GLN A 220 -0.27 19.45 -2.37
C GLN A 220 -1.13 18.45 -3.14
N GLN A 221 -0.71 17.19 -3.22
CA GLN A 221 -1.49 16.14 -3.87
C GLN A 221 -2.87 15.99 -3.21
N LEU A 222 -2.94 15.93 -1.87
CA LEU A 222 -4.19 15.84 -1.13
C LEU A 222 -5.13 17.03 -1.41
N LEU A 223 -4.58 18.25 -1.45
CA LEU A 223 -5.34 19.45 -1.78
C LEU A 223 -5.80 19.46 -3.25
N GLY A 224 -5.00 18.93 -4.16
CA GLY A 224 -5.36 18.74 -5.57
C GLY A 224 -6.57 17.83 -5.74
N SER A 225 -6.52 16.64 -5.13
CA SER A 225 -7.61 15.65 -5.17
C SER A 225 -8.89 16.11 -4.49
N SER A 226 -8.78 16.96 -3.46
CA SER A 226 -9.97 17.49 -2.75
C SER A 226 -10.74 18.52 -3.60
N ARG A 227 -10.03 19.28 -4.44
CA ARG A 227 -10.65 20.26 -5.35
C ARG A 227 -11.40 19.58 -6.49
N THR A 228 -10.84 18.53 -7.08
CA THR A 228 -11.50 17.78 -8.16
C THR A 228 -12.79 17.10 -7.67
N ALA A 229 -12.78 16.53 -6.46
CA ALA A 229 -13.96 15.89 -5.87
C ALA A 229 -15.09 16.88 -5.49
N SER A 230 -14.79 18.18 -5.34
CA SER A 230 -15.82 19.20 -5.06
C SER A 230 -16.45 19.80 -6.32
N ALA A 231 -15.88 19.52 -7.50
CA ALA A 231 -16.33 20.05 -8.79
C ALA A 231 -17.18 19.06 -9.61
N SER A 232 -17.35 17.83 -9.10
CA SER A 232 -18.15 16.73 -9.67
C SER A 232 -19.42 16.50 -8.87
#